data_AF-A0A847BGA2-F1
#
_entry.id   AF-A0A847BGA2-F1
#
_cell.length_a   1.000
_cell.length_b   1.000
_cell.length_c   1.000
_cell.angle_alpha   90.00
_cell.angle_beta   90.00
_cell.angle_gamma   90.00
#
_symmetry.space_group_name_H-M   'P 1'
#
loop_
_entity.id
_entity.type
_entity.pdbx_description
1 polymer ?
#
loop_
_entity_poly.entity_id
_entity_poly.type
_entity_poly.pdbx_seq_one_letter_code
_entity_poly.pdbx_strand_id
1 'polypeptide(L)'
;MNTSSVTVPAAWPSAAEALANRDALLTLLFAWAERDWIRDLDAALAHRLAQLAPEGNASCLLAAMLVSHHAGQGHLLLDLTQAHERPTTLIAVEPEEDSPPTPETLLALLPTPLWLEALHHWSAVDSDSGSHSAQNSPLVLNDKRLYLRRYW
;
A
#
# COMPACT_ATOMS: atom_id res chain seq x y z
N MET A 1 -9.30 13.35 -34.01
CA MET A 1 -8.67 12.16 -33.40
C MET A 1 -7.67 12.68 -32.38
N ASN A 2 -8.07 12.75 -31.11
CA ASN A 2 -7.24 13.33 -30.06
C ASN A 2 -6.47 12.18 -29.40
N THR A 3 -5.19 12.03 -29.74
CA THR A 3 -4.28 11.12 -29.04
C THR A 3 -3.92 11.77 -27.71
N SER A 4 -4.59 11.35 -26.64
CA SER A 4 -4.13 11.65 -25.29
C SER A 4 -2.80 10.95 -25.07
N SER A 5 -1.69 11.68 -25.23
CA SER A 5 -0.38 11.25 -24.81
C SER A 5 -0.40 11.13 -23.30
N VAL A 6 -0.37 9.90 -22.78
CA VAL A 6 -0.02 9.64 -21.39
C VAL A 6 1.44 10.08 -21.25
N THR A 7 1.66 11.21 -20.59
CA THR A 7 3.00 11.70 -20.25
C THR A 7 3.60 10.76 -19.22
N VAL A 8 4.55 9.92 -19.63
CA VAL A 8 5.44 9.21 -18.70
C VAL A 8 6.20 10.29 -17.91
N PRO A 9 6.21 10.27 -16.56
CA PRO A 9 6.95 11.26 -15.79
C PRO A 9 8.44 11.17 -16.10
N ALA A 10 9.10 12.33 -16.22
CA ALA A 10 10.51 12.48 -16.59
C ALA A 10 11.53 11.96 -15.54
N ALA A 11 11.05 11.46 -14.39
CA ALA A 11 11.77 10.62 -13.44
C ALA A 11 10.73 10.09 -12.42
N TRP A 12 10.88 8.85 -11.97
CA TRP A 12 10.05 8.31 -10.88
C TRP A 12 10.31 9.08 -9.58
N PRO A 13 9.31 9.26 -8.69
CA PRO A 13 9.58 9.76 -7.35
C PRO A 13 10.52 8.79 -6.64
N SER A 14 11.43 9.29 -5.82
CA SER A 14 12.24 8.44 -4.94
C SER A 14 11.38 7.71 -3.91
N ALA A 15 11.89 6.63 -3.32
CA ALA A 15 11.17 5.91 -2.26
C ALA A 15 10.79 6.80 -1.07
N ALA A 16 11.68 7.74 -0.69
CA ALA A 16 11.42 8.71 0.37
C ALA A 16 10.31 9.70 -0.01
N GLU A 17 10.31 10.21 -1.25
CA GLU A 17 9.24 11.10 -1.74
C GLU A 17 7.90 10.38 -1.83
N ALA A 18 7.89 9.13 -2.29
CA ALA A 18 6.69 8.30 -2.32
C ALA A 18 6.12 8.09 -0.90
N LEU A 19 6.95 7.84 0.11
CA LEU A 19 6.49 7.69 1.49
C LEU A 19 6.10 9.03 2.16
N ALA A 20 6.61 10.15 1.68
CA ALA A 20 6.26 11.48 2.17
C ALA A 20 4.99 12.06 1.52
N ASN A 21 4.67 11.64 0.29
CA ASN A 21 3.58 12.21 -0.50
C ASN A 21 2.68 11.11 -1.09
N ARG A 22 1.40 11.18 -0.75
CA ARG A 22 0.38 10.20 -1.16
C ARG A 22 0.19 10.13 -2.67
N ASP A 23 0.21 11.25 -3.36
CA ASP A 23 0.04 11.29 -4.82
C ASP A 23 1.27 10.72 -5.53
N ALA A 24 2.46 10.94 -4.98
CA ALA A 24 3.69 10.32 -5.45
C ALA A 24 3.64 8.79 -5.27
N LEU A 25 3.18 8.31 -4.10
CA LEU A 25 2.96 6.88 -3.90
C LEU A 25 1.92 6.33 -4.87
N LEU A 26 0.78 6.99 -5.05
CA LEU A 26 -0.26 6.49 -5.96
C LEU A 26 0.24 6.40 -7.40
N THR A 27 1.02 7.39 -7.85
CA THR A 27 1.71 7.34 -9.15
C THR A 27 2.61 6.11 -9.25
N LEU A 28 3.37 5.82 -8.19
CA LEU A 28 4.24 4.64 -8.13
C LEU A 28 3.44 3.33 -8.16
N LEU A 29 2.32 3.24 -7.43
CA LEU A 29 1.48 2.03 -7.40
C LEU A 29 0.86 1.73 -8.77
N PHE A 30 0.40 2.75 -9.50
CA PHE A 30 -0.08 2.55 -10.87
C PHE A 30 1.04 2.15 -11.83
N ALA A 31 2.25 2.71 -11.66
CA ALA A 31 3.42 2.29 -12.44
C ALA A 31 3.84 0.84 -12.16
N TRP A 32 3.65 0.34 -10.94
CA TRP A 32 3.83 -1.08 -10.59
C TRP A 32 2.77 -1.96 -11.24
N ALA A 33 1.52 -1.50 -11.31
CA ALA A 33 0.44 -2.23 -11.98
C ALA A 33 0.66 -2.33 -13.50
N GLU A 34 1.09 -1.24 -14.14
CA GLU A 34 1.46 -1.22 -15.57
C GLU A 34 2.60 -2.19 -15.94
N ARG A 35 3.38 -2.62 -14.95
CA ARG A 35 4.51 -3.55 -15.07
C ARG A 35 4.18 -4.97 -14.59
N ASP A 36 2.91 -5.24 -14.29
CA ASP A 36 2.45 -6.52 -13.75
C ASP A 36 3.11 -6.93 -12.40
N TRP A 37 3.70 -5.98 -11.66
CA TRP A 37 4.25 -6.26 -10.33
C TRP A 37 3.13 -6.46 -9.30
N ILE A 38 2.04 -5.73 -9.48
CA ILE A 38 0.79 -5.86 -8.73
C ILE A 38 -0.39 -5.85 -9.70
N ARG A 39 -1.59 -6.18 -9.24
CA ARG A 39 -2.79 -6.09 -10.08
C ARG A 39 -3.32 -4.66 -10.06
N ASP A 40 -4.01 -4.26 -11.14
CA ASP A 40 -4.75 -2.98 -11.19
C ASP A 40 -5.68 -2.78 -9.99
N LEU A 41 -6.31 -3.86 -9.53
CA LEU A 41 -7.19 -3.85 -8.36
C LEU A 41 -6.47 -3.40 -7.08
N ASP A 42 -5.21 -3.80 -6.90
CA ASP A 42 -4.43 -3.50 -5.70
C ASP A 42 -4.12 -1.99 -5.64
N ALA A 43 -3.72 -1.39 -6.77
CA ALA A 43 -3.52 0.06 -6.90
C ALA A 43 -4.85 0.83 -6.78
N ALA A 44 -5.91 0.35 -7.42
CA ALA A 44 -7.24 0.98 -7.39
C ALA A 44 -7.83 1.00 -5.97
N LEU A 45 -7.60 -0.05 -5.16
CA LEU A 45 -8.01 -0.08 -3.76
C LEU A 45 -7.32 1.04 -2.97
N ALA A 46 -5.99 1.15 -3.07
CA ALA A 46 -5.24 2.20 -2.38
C ALA A 46 -5.72 3.58 -2.82
N HIS A 47 -5.92 3.80 -4.12
CA HIS A 47 -6.45 5.05 -4.65
C HIS A 47 -7.85 5.36 -4.10
N ARG A 48 -8.74 4.36 -4.02
CA ARG A 48 -10.08 4.52 -3.46
C ARG A 48 -10.04 4.91 -1.98
N LEU A 49 -9.19 4.25 -1.19
CA LEU A 49 -9.04 4.56 0.23
C LEU A 49 -8.43 5.94 0.46
N ALA A 50 -7.57 6.40 -0.46
CA ALA A 50 -7.05 7.76 -0.40
C ALA A 50 -8.16 8.83 -0.47
N GLN A 51 -9.23 8.55 -1.20
CA GLN A 51 -10.40 9.44 -1.31
C GLN A 51 -11.38 9.27 -0.15
N LEU A 52 -11.61 8.03 0.32
CA LEU A 52 -12.62 7.74 1.35
C LEU A 52 -12.13 8.01 2.78
N ALA A 53 -10.83 7.89 3.02
CA ALA A 53 -10.20 8.07 4.34
C ALA A 53 -8.94 8.95 4.18
N PRO A 54 -9.13 10.26 3.92
CA PRO A 54 -8.08 11.17 3.49
C PRO A 54 -7.00 11.46 4.56
N GLU A 55 -7.26 11.13 5.82
CA GLU A 55 -6.29 11.22 6.92
C GLU A 55 -5.19 10.14 6.88
N GLY A 56 -5.37 9.08 6.07
CA GLY A 56 -4.35 8.06 5.87
C GLY A 56 -3.17 8.59 5.05
N ASN A 57 -1.96 8.47 5.59
CA ASN A 57 -0.73 8.86 4.90
C ASN A 57 -0.30 7.80 3.86
N ALA A 58 0.85 8.02 3.21
CA ALA A 58 1.34 7.10 2.17
C ALA A 58 1.59 5.68 2.72
N SER A 59 2.14 5.53 3.93
CA SER A 59 2.38 4.19 4.50
C SER A 59 1.07 3.42 4.76
N CYS A 60 -0.01 4.10 5.15
CA CYS A 60 -1.34 3.50 5.22
C CYS A 60 -1.82 2.95 3.88
N LEU A 61 -1.68 3.73 2.80
CA LEU A 61 -2.07 3.32 1.44
C LEU A 61 -1.23 2.16 0.92
N LEU A 62 0.08 2.16 1.20
CA LEU A 62 0.98 1.06 0.86
C LEU A 62 0.53 -0.24 1.57
N ALA A 63 0.15 -0.18 2.84
CA ALA A 63 -0.36 -1.33 3.58
C ALA A 63 -1.63 -1.90 2.96
N ALA A 64 -2.58 -1.02 2.59
CA ALA A 64 -3.82 -1.45 1.96
C ALA A 64 -3.58 -2.17 0.63
N MET A 65 -2.67 -1.65 -0.19
CA MET A 65 -2.25 -2.29 -1.44
C MET A 65 -1.64 -3.67 -1.17
N LEU A 66 -0.67 -3.76 -0.23
CA LEU A 66 -0.01 -5.03 0.10
C LEU A 66 -0.99 -6.10 0.60
N VAL A 67 -1.93 -5.72 1.46
CA VAL A 67 -2.99 -6.62 1.94
C VAL A 67 -3.87 -7.11 0.79
N SER A 68 -4.27 -6.22 -0.12
CA SER A 68 -5.05 -6.61 -1.32
C SER A 68 -4.29 -7.60 -2.18
N HIS A 69 -3.01 -7.32 -2.41
CA HIS A 69 -2.12 -8.16 -3.20
C HIS A 69 -2.00 -9.57 -2.59
N HIS A 70 -1.72 -9.65 -1.28
CA HIS A 70 -1.63 -10.90 -0.53
C HIS A 70 -2.92 -11.71 -0.60
N ALA A 71 -4.05 -11.03 -0.41
CA ALA A 71 -5.36 -11.68 -0.51
C ALA A 71 -5.63 -12.23 -1.92
N GLY A 72 -5.06 -11.60 -2.95
CA GLY A 72 -5.08 -12.11 -4.32
C GLY A 72 -4.32 -13.40 -4.53
N GLN A 73 -3.28 -13.64 -3.72
CA GLN A 73 -2.45 -14.85 -3.75
C GLN A 73 -2.94 -15.93 -2.77
N GLY A 74 -4.05 -15.70 -2.07
CA GLY A 74 -4.60 -16.62 -1.07
C GLY A 74 -4.07 -16.43 0.35
N HIS A 75 -3.23 -15.41 0.60
CA HIS A 75 -2.77 -15.04 1.94
C HIS A 75 -3.72 -14.00 2.54
N LEU A 76 -4.43 -14.38 3.60
CA LEU A 76 -5.46 -13.52 4.19
C LEU A 76 -4.89 -12.37 5.05
N LEU A 77 -3.64 -12.49 5.46
CA LEU A 77 -3.06 -11.68 6.52
C LEU A 77 -1.67 -11.18 6.13
N LEU A 78 -1.43 -9.90 6.34
CA LEU A 78 -0.13 -9.26 6.24
C LEU A 78 0.44 -9.07 7.65
N ASP A 79 1.57 -9.69 7.96
CA ASP A 79 2.35 -9.39 9.16
C ASP A 79 3.32 -8.24 8.86
N LEU A 80 3.13 -7.10 9.53
CA LEU A 80 3.89 -5.88 9.29
C LEU A 80 5.36 -5.98 9.73
N THR A 81 5.68 -6.90 10.66
CA THR A 81 7.07 -7.19 11.05
C THR A 81 7.73 -7.99 9.94
N GLN A 82 7.09 -9.06 9.49
CA GLN A 82 7.60 -9.87 8.39
C GLN A 82 7.74 -9.07 7.09
N ALA A 83 6.79 -8.16 6.83
CA ALA A 83 6.83 -7.29 5.67
C ALA A 83 8.06 -6.38 5.64
N HIS A 84 8.51 -5.90 6.81
CA HIS A 84 9.73 -5.11 6.94
C HIS A 84 11.00 -5.98 6.88
N GLU A 85 10.99 -7.16 7.51
CA GLU A 85 12.16 -8.05 7.57
C GLU A 85 12.42 -8.82 6.27
N ARG A 86 11.37 -9.15 5.51
CA ARG A 86 11.44 -10.00 4.31
C ARG A 86 10.59 -9.44 3.16
N PRO A 87 10.86 -8.20 2.71
CA PRO A 87 10.02 -7.50 1.73
C PRO A 87 9.94 -8.23 0.37
N THR A 88 11.00 -8.93 -0.03
CA THR A 88 11.05 -9.70 -1.29
C THR A 88 10.06 -10.88 -1.33
N THR A 89 9.52 -11.28 -0.17
CA THR A 89 8.48 -12.33 -0.09
C THR A 89 7.08 -11.80 -0.34
N LEU A 90 6.89 -10.48 -0.29
CA LEU A 90 5.58 -9.84 -0.47
C LEU A 90 5.25 -9.65 -1.95
N ILE A 91 6.21 -9.09 -2.69
CA ILE A 91 6.12 -8.82 -4.12
C ILE A 91 7.51 -9.10 -4.69
N ALA A 92 7.63 -10.15 -5.50
CA ALA A 92 8.85 -10.45 -6.22
C ALA A 92 8.88 -9.61 -7.51
N VAL A 93 9.90 -8.78 -7.66
CA VAL A 93 10.07 -7.92 -8.85
C VAL A 93 11.49 -8.06 -9.39
N GLU A 94 11.62 -7.99 -10.71
CA GLU A 94 12.90 -7.95 -11.41
C GLU A 94 13.05 -6.54 -12.02
N PRO A 95 13.73 -5.60 -11.32
CA PRO A 95 13.84 -4.23 -11.80
C PRO A 95 14.84 -4.11 -12.95
N GLU A 96 14.45 -3.40 -14.00
CA GLU A 96 15.31 -2.90 -15.08
C GLU A 96 15.96 -1.55 -14.71
N GLU A 97 16.95 -1.08 -15.47
CA GLU A 97 17.73 0.14 -15.18
C GLU A 97 16.88 1.42 -15.01
N ASP A 98 15.74 1.53 -15.70
CA ASP A 98 14.81 2.68 -15.62
C ASP A 98 13.52 2.35 -14.84
N SER A 99 13.61 1.39 -13.93
CA SER A 99 12.46 0.97 -13.14
C SER A 99 12.11 1.97 -12.04
N PRO A 100 10.81 2.09 -11.71
CA PRO A 100 10.40 2.78 -10.49
C PRO A 100 11.03 2.13 -9.25
N PRO A 101 11.14 2.87 -8.12
CA PRO A 101 11.52 2.27 -6.84
C PRO A 101 10.73 1.00 -6.54
N THR A 102 11.41 -0.04 -6.07
CA THR A 102 10.78 -1.33 -5.79
C THR A 102 10.01 -1.31 -4.46
N PRO A 103 9.05 -2.22 -4.25
CA PRO A 103 8.40 -2.39 -2.95
C PRO A 103 9.40 -2.55 -1.79
N GLU A 104 10.49 -3.28 -2.02
CA GLU A 104 11.56 -3.46 -1.05
C GLU A 104 12.22 -2.13 -0.63
N THR A 105 12.51 -1.24 -1.59
CA THR A 105 13.12 0.07 -1.25
C THR A 105 12.20 0.94 -0.39
N LEU A 106 10.88 0.84 -0.56
CA LEU A 106 9.93 1.56 0.29
C LEU A 106 9.84 0.90 1.67
N LEU A 107 9.73 -0.43 1.74
CA LEU A 107 9.56 -1.16 3.00
C LEU A 107 10.79 -1.04 3.91
N ALA A 108 12.00 -0.96 3.33
CA ALA A 108 13.24 -0.70 4.06
C ALA A 108 13.24 0.66 4.78
N LEU A 109 12.52 1.65 4.26
CA LEU A 109 12.41 2.99 4.84
C LEU A 109 11.24 3.13 5.83
N LEU A 110 10.45 2.08 6.02
CA LEU A 110 9.22 2.11 6.80
C LEU A 110 9.34 1.23 8.06
N PRO A 111 9.80 1.77 9.19
CA PRO A 111 9.93 0.98 10.42
C PRO A 111 8.56 0.59 10.97
N THR A 112 8.43 -0.66 11.41
CA THR A 112 7.15 -1.25 11.88
C THR A 112 6.42 -0.42 12.94
N PRO A 113 7.09 0.19 13.96
CA PRO A 113 6.37 0.98 14.98
C PRO A 113 5.65 2.20 14.42
N LEU A 114 6.29 2.95 13.51
CA LEU A 114 5.70 4.12 12.86
C LEU A 114 4.56 3.71 11.94
N TRP A 115 4.72 2.57 11.26
CA TRP A 115 3.68 2.05 10.39
C TRP A 115 2.42 1.65 11.15
N LEU A 116 2.59 0.96 12.28
CA LEU A 116 1.49 0.61 13.19
C LEU A 116 0.78 1.84 13.73
N GLU A 117 1.55 2.84 14.18
CA GLU A 117 0.98 4.10 14.68
C GLU A 117 0.12 4.79 13.63
N ALA A 118 0.60 4.86 12.38
CA ALA A 118 -0.18 5.43 11.28
C ALA A 118 -1.49 4.66 11.02
N LEU A 119 -1.43 3.32 11.03
CA LEU A 119 -2.59 2.46 10.80
C LEU A 119 -3.63 2.56 11.92
N HIS A 120 -3.20 2.68 13.18
CA HIS A 120 -4.10 2.86 14.32
C HIS A 120 -4.94 4.13 14.25
N HIS A 121 -4.40 5.20 13.66
CA HIS A 121 -5.10 6.48 13.53
C HIS A 121 -5.91 6.60 12.23
N TRP A 122 -5.89 5.58 11.37
CA TRP A 122 -6.55 5.63 10.07
C TRP A 122 -7.98 5.08 10.13
N SER A 123 -8.99 5.87 9.71
CA SER A 123 -10.40 5.47 9.82
C SER A 123 -10.79 4.29 8.93
N ALA A 124 -9.97 3.96 7.92
CA ALA A 124 -10.15 2.77 7.09
C ALA A 124 -9.76 1.46 7.81
N VAL A 125 -9.17 1.54 9.00
CA VAL A 125 -8.72 0.41 9.80
C VAL A 125 -9.57 0.31 11.05
N ASP A 126 -10.17 -0.85 11.28
CA ASP A 126 -10.62 -1.22 12.62
C ASP A 126 -9.40 -1.63 13.44
N SER A 127 -9.15 -0.92 14.53
CA SER A 127 -8.17 -1.37 15.51
C SER A 127 -8.91 -1.69 16.80
N ASP A 128 -8.45 -2.73 17.49
CA ASP A 128 -9.03 -3.26 18.74
C ASP A 128 -9.01 -2.25 19.92
N SER A 129 -8.69 -0.98 19.63
CA SER A 129 -8.60 0.16 20.54
C SER A 129 -9.96 0.77 20.91
N GLY A 130 -11.08 0.16 20.54
CA GLY A 130 -12.41 0.48 21.08
C GLY A 130 -13.11 1.72 20.49
N SER A 131 -12.73 2.17 19.29
CA SER A 131 -13.47 3.23 18.58
C SER A 131 -14.68 2.66 17.83
N HIS A 132 -15.87 3.20 18.12
CA HIS A 132 -17.16 2.79 17.56
C HIS A 132 -17.36 3.05 16.05
N SER A 133 -16.31 3.40 15.28
CA SER A 133 -16.33 3.44 13.81
C SER A 133 -16.19 2.06 13.15
N ALA A 134 -16.01 1.01 13.97
CA ALA A 134 -15.78 -0.40 13.64
C ALA A 134 -16.82 -1.10 12.73
N GLN A 135 -17.91 -0.47 12.29
CA GLN A 135 -18.88 -1.18 11.43
C GLN A 135 -18.55 -1.12 9.93
N ASN A 136 -17.79 -0.13 9.46
CA ASN A 136 -17.59 0.12 8.02
C ASN A 136 -16.13 0.19 7.55
N SER A 137 -15.14 -0.08 8.41
CA SER A 137 -13.73 -0.06 8.00
C SER A 137 -13.37 -1.31 7.17
N PRO A 138 -12.80 -1.15 5.96
CA PRO A 138 -12.48 -2.27 5.08
C PRO A 138 -11.29 -3.11 5.55
N LEU A 139 -10.41 -2.54 6.38
CA LEU A 139 -9.24 -3.19 6.95
C LEU A 139 -9.43 -3.42 8.44
N VAL A 140 -8.79 -4.46 8.97
CA VAL A 140 -8.73 -4.74 10.41
C VAL A 140 -7.28 -4.96 10.79
N LEU A 141 -6.85 -4.31 11.87
CA LEU A 141 -5.54 -4.44 12.48
C LEU A 141 -5.68 -5.14 13.84
N ASN A 142 -5.08 -6.31 13.96
CA ASN A 142 -4.99 -7.07 15.21
C ASN A 142 -3.51 -7.30 15.55
N ASP A 143 -3.04 -6.69 16.64
CA ASP A 143 -1.62 -6.62 17.00
C ASP A 143 -0.80 -6.08 15.81
N LYS A 144 0.04 -6.91 15.18
CA LYS A 144 0.87 -6.52 14.03
C LYS A 144 0.35 -7.02 12.68
N ARG A 145 -0.89 -7.47 12.65
CA ARG A 145 -1.47 -8.20 11.54
C ARG A 145 -2.60 -7.41 10.91
N LEU A 146 -2.46 -7.10 9.62
CA LEU A 146 -3.45 -6.35 8.85
C LEU A 146 -4.13 -7.28 7.84
N TYR A 147 -5.46 -7.18 7.73
CA TYR A 147 -6.25 -8.01 6.81
C TYR A 147 -7.51 -7.27 6.33
N LEU A 148 -8.12 -7.76 5.24
CA LEU A 148 -9.41 -7.25 4.76
C LEU A 148 -10.55 -7.84 5.59
N ARG A 149 -11.48 -6.99 6.05
CA ARG A 149 -12.62 -7.40 6.88
C ARG A 149 -13.44 -8.53 6.26
N ARG A 150 -13.66 -8.51 4.94
CA ARG A 150 -14.52 -9.51 4.27
C ARG A 150 -14.06 -10.97 4.40
N TYR A 151 -12.81 -11.20 4.79
CA TYR A 151 -12.24 -12.53 4.93
C TYR A 151 -12.29 -13.04 6.38
N TRP A 152 -12.95 -12.31 7.28
CA TRP A 152 -13.17 -12.64 8.68
C TRP A 152 -14.63 -12.41 9.08
#